data_AF-A0A8R1TPT2-F1
#
_entry.id   AF-A0A8R1TPT2-F1
#
_cell.length_a   1.000
_cell.length_b   1.000
_cell.length_c   1.000
_cell.angle_alpha   90.00
_cell.angle_beta   90.00
_cell.angle_gamma   90.00
#
_symmetry.space_group_name_H-M   'P 1'
#
loop_
_entity.id
_entity.type
_entity.pdbx_description
1 polymer ?
#
loop_
_entity_poly.entity_id
_entity_poly.type
_entity_poly.pdbx_seq_one_letter_code
_entity_poly.pdbx_strand_id
1 'polypeptide(L)'
;MLSTSEPIDRFHAVYLIILLNGFGILITWNMWITIAPAYYMEFKLIEVSRNGTKYTPSYASNFLNYLIVASNLPNFMLNLINLFFTFKGSLEKRIGLSLMVVILICLITFAFTIIDTSNTVMIFFIITMISVVIQNAACGVYQNSLYGLVAIFPPQYTNAILIGSNLCGIVVSIIDIITLVATNNIKAAAFFYFFASLMAILACFGSLFALERLIRIQCFNVWFTFVVILTLFPTVMAGVKYYSETGKYNFFIPEKLFTPVTTYLFCNFFLFSGSFLANFVQWPQPKWLVVPVVVQAVFIPLMLSCNFRPEQRTWGIWIHDTWIYIAIVITMSTCCGYFSSLAMMYAPKQVEASKSTIAGMITALFLIFGVVCGTLFTFAVLWFIDCLGPLQPSEF
;
A
#
# COMPACT_ATOMS: atom_id res chain seq x y z
N MET A 1 32.13 36.15 10.21
CA MET A 1 31.49 34.90 10.64
C MET A 1 30.02 34.97 10.26
N LEU A 2 29.64 34.42 9.10
CA LEU A 2 28.22 34.15 8.85
C LEU A 2 27.90 32.93 9.72
N SER A 3 27.30 33.16 10.88
CA SER A 3 26.61 32.09 11.60
C SER A 3 25.46 31.64 10.71
N THR A 4 25.72 30.70 9.81
CA THR A 4 24.67 29.94 9.17
C THR A 4 24.09 29.07 10.29
N SER A 5 23.21 29.66 11.11
CA SER A 5 22.42 28.93 12.09
C SER A 5 21.80 27.76 11.34
N GLU A 6 22.12 26.54 11.76
CA GLU A 6 21.59 25.32 11.18
C GLU A 6 20.06 25.44 11.06
N PRO A 7 19.46 25.03 9.93
CA PRO A 7 18.03 25.14 9.75
C PRO A 7 17.32 24.32 10.84
N ILE A 8 16.63 25.00 11.75
CA ILE A 8 15.89 24.37 12.86
C ILE A 8 14.81 23.44 12.27
N ASP A 9 14.83 22.17 12.66
CA ASP A 9 13.81 21.17 12.32
C ASP A 9 12.52 21.47 13.09
N ARG A 10 11.66 22.29 12.47
CA ARG A 10 10.35 22.63 13.04
C ARG A 10 9.54 21.34 13.24
N PHE A 11 9.14 21.09 14.49
CA PHE A 11 8.39 19.92 14.97
C PHE A 11 9.13 18.58 14.95
N HIS A 12 10.47 18.56 14.86
CA HIS A 12 11.24 17.30 14.74
C HIS A 12 10.75 16.41 13.58
N ALA A 13 10.18 17.03 12.54
CA ALA A 13 9.53 16.30 11.45
C ALA A 13 10.56 15.51 10.64
N VAL A 14 11.74 16.10 10.38
CA VAL A 14 12.84 15.40 9.69
C VAL A 14 13.34 14.24 10.54
N TYR A 15 13.43 14.43 11.86
CA TYR A 15 13.83 13.38 12.79
C TYR A 15 12.84 12.19 12.77
N LEU A 16 11.53 12.46 12.83
CA LEU A 16 10.50 11.42 12.76
C LEU A 16 10.45 10.70 11.41
N ILE A 17 10.68 11.42 10.30
CA ILE A 17 10.79 10.81 8.97
C ILE A 17 11.98 9.86 8.93
N ILE A 18 13.14 10.29 9.41
CA ILE A 18 14.35 9.46 9.42
C ILE A 18 14.17 8.24 10.34
N LEU A 19 13.53 8.41 11.50
CA LEU A 19 13.17 7.32 12.39
C LEU A 19 12.22 6.31 11.70
N LEU A 20 11.18 6.79 11.02
CA LEU A 20 10.26 5.95 10.25
C LEU A 20 10.98 5.20 9.13
N ASN A 21 11.90 5.85 8.41
CA ASN A 21 12.70 5.19 7.38
C ASN A 21 13.66 4.15 7.98
N GLY A 22 14.21 4.42 9.16
CA GLY A 22 14.97 3.45 9.97
C GLY A 22 14.16 2.21 10.31
N PHE A 23 12.90 2.40 10.73
CA PHE A 23 11.95 1.30 10.92
C PHE A 23 11.69 0.53 9.62
N GLY A 24 11.48 1.26 8.52
CA GLY A 24 11.22 0.70 7.19
C GLY A 24 12.35 -0.16 6.62
N ILE A 25 13.61 0.09 7.01
CA ILE A 25 14.74 -0.74 6.57
C ILE A 25 14.56 -2.19 7.03
N LEU A 26 14.10 -2.40 8.26
CA LEU A 26 14.07 -3.75 8.85
C LEU A 26 12.70 -4.44 8.80
N ILE A 27 11.60 -3.69 8.66
CA ILE A 27 10.25 -4.24 8.84
C ILE A 27 9.95 -5.42 7.92
N THR A 28 10.34 -5.35 6.65
CA THR A 28 10.04 -6.39 5.67
C THR A 28 10.81 -7.67 5.94
N TRP A 29 12.07 -7.56 6.32
CA TRP A 29 12.88 -8.71 6.71
C TRP A 29 12.41 -9.31 8.02
N ASN A 30 12.20 -8.49 9.05
CA ASN A 30 11.81 -8.95 10.38
C ASN A 30 10.44 -9.64 10.37
N MET A 31 9.46 -9.11 9.63
CA MET A 31 8.17 -9.78 9.47
C MET A 31 8.31 -11.12 8.74
N TRP A 32 9.12 -11.17 7.67
CA TRP A 32 9.30 -12.38 6.89
C TRP A 32 10.00 -13.48 7.69
N ILE A 33 11.12 -13.17 8.35
CA ILE A 33 11.88 -14.16 9.13
C ILE A 33 11.06 -14.69 10.31
N THR A 34 10.21 -13.85 10.91
CA THR A 34 9.35 -14.24 12.04
C THR A 34 8.28 -15.24 11.61
N ILE A 35 7.58 -14.99 10.50
CA ILE A 35 6.54 -15.92 10.00
C ILE A 35 7.12 -17.12 9.24
N ALA A 36 8.42 -17.11 8.92
CA ALA A 36 9.05 -18.11 8.04
C ALA A 36 8.85 -19.57 8.50
N PRO A 37 9.05 -19.93 9.77
CA PRO A 37 8.89 -21.31 10.22
C PRO A 37 7.46 -21.84 10.04
N ALA A 38 6.47 -21.13 10.57
CA ALA A 38 5.07 -21.55 10.52
C ALA A 38 4.52 -21.55 9.08
N TYR A 39 4.78 -20.51 8.30
CA TYR A 39 4.15 -20.36 6.99
C TYR A 39 4.87 -21.11 5.86
N TYR A 40 6.20 -21.09 5.82
CA TYR A 40 6.93 -21.75 4.73
C TYR A 40 7.23 -23.21 5.07
N MET A 41 7.77 -23.51 6.25
CA MET A 41 8.21 -24.88 6.56
C MET A 41 7.04 -25.81 6.93
N GLU A 42 6.06 -25.32 7.68
CA GLU A 42 4.93 -26.14 8.17
C GLU A 42 3.66 -26.07 7.30
N PHE A 43 3.65 -25.21 6.27
CA PHE A 43 2.47 -25.04 5.44
C PHE A 43 2.77 -25.06 3.93
N LYS A 44 3.47 -24.05 3.39
CA LYS A 44 3.64 -23.91 1.92
C LYS A 44 4.63 -24.89 1.29
N LEU A 45 5.67 -25.30 2.00
CA LEU A 45 6.74 -26.16 1.46
C LEU A 45 6.58 -27.65 1.83
N ILE A 46 5.40 -28.05 2.31
CA ILE A 46 5.07 -29.45 2.53
C ILE A 46 4.72 -30.10 1.18
N GLU A 47 5.42 -31.19 0.86
CA GLU A 47 5.12 -32.01 -0.30
C GLU A 47 4.33 -33.25 0.11
N VAL A 48 3.49 -33.76 -0.80
CA VAL A 48 2.77 -35.02 -0.62
C VAL A 48 3.48 -36.09 -1.43
N SER A 49 4.01 -37.11 -0.75
CA SER A 49 4.62 -38.27 -1.41
C SER A 49 3.59 -39.04 -2.24
N ARG A 50 4.05 -39.89 -3.16
CA ARG A 50 3.18 -40.82 -3.91
C ARG A 50 2.29 -41.67 -3.00
N ASN A 51 2.74 -41.94 -1.76
CA ASN A 51 1.98 -42.70 -0.76
C ASN A 51 0.94 -41.85 0.01
N GLY A 52 0.74 -40.58 -0.34
CA GLY A 52 -0.16 -39.66 0.35
C GLY A 52 0.38 -39.08 1.65
N THR A 53 1.57 -39.49 2.09
CA THR A 53 2.22 -38.96 3.29
C THR A 53 2.80 -37.57 3.03
N LYS A 54 2.39 -36.60 3.84
CA LYS A 54 2.97 -35.25 3.88
C LYS A 54 4.38 -35.33 4.48
N TYR A 55 5.38 -34.87 3.76
CA TYR A 55 6.74 -34.75 4.27
C TYR A 55 7.30 -33.37 3.91
N THR A 56 8.22 -32.88 4.73
CA THR A 56 9.01 -31.67 4.45
C THR A 56 10.30 -32.10 3.76
N PRO A 57 10.54 -31.72 2.49
CA PRO A 57 11.80 -32.00 1.82
C PRO A 57 13.00 -31.42 2.59
N SER A 58 14.18 -32.01 2.44
CA SER A 58 15.41 -31.56 3.14
C SER A 58 15.79 -30.09 2.86
N TYR A 59 15.41 -29.56 1.71
CA TYR A 59 15.61 -28.13 1.42
C TYR A 59 14.62 -27.24 2.18
N ALA A 60 13.39 -27.71 2.42
CA ALA A 60 12.36 -27.00 3.17
C ALA A 60 12.67 -26.97 4.66
N SER A 61 13.23 -28.05 5.23
CA SER A 61 13.67 -28.06 6.63
C SER A 61 14.82 -27.08 6.90
N ASN A 62 15.65 -26.83 5.89
CA ASN A 62 16.74 -25.85 5.94
C ASN A 62 16.37 -24.49 5.36
N PHE A 63 15.07 -24.21 5.14
CA PHE A 63 14.59 -22.99 4.50
C PHE A 63 15.14 -21.73 5.19
N LEU A 64 15.18 -21.71 6.52
CA LEU A 64 15.70 -20.58 7.29
C LEU A 64 17.18 -20.29 6.96
N ASN A 65 17.99 -21.33 6.82
CA ASN A 65 19.40 -21.20 6.46
C ASN A 65 19.55 -20.65 5.03
N TYR A 66 18.78 -21.18 4.08
CA TYR A 66 18.76 -20.64 2.71
C TYR A 66 18.34 -19.17 2.68
N LEU A 67 17.32 -18.81 3.45
CA LEU A 67 16.79 -17.46 3.53
C LEU A 67 17.81 -16.47 4.12
N ILE A 68 18.56 -16.86 5.16
CA ILE A 68 19.65 -16.08 5.76
C ILE A 68 20.82 -15.90 4.77
N VAL A 69 21.20 -16.95 4.03
CA VAL A 69 22.27 -16.86 3.03
C VAL A 69 21.83 -15.98 1.85
N ALA A 70 20.62 -16.21 1.33
CA ALA A 70 20.05 -15.46 0.23
C ALA A 70 19.85 -13.97 0.54
N SER A 71 19.65 -13.60 1.80
CA SER A 71 19.54 -12.19 2.22
C SER A 71 20.90 -11.53 2.42
N ASN A 72 21.80 -12.15 3.20
CA ASN A 72 23.03 -11.50 3.65
C ASN A 72 24.16 -11.57 2.62
N LEU A 73 24.32 -12.70 1.93
CA LEU A 73 25.45 -12.88 1.02
C LEU A 73 25.37 -11.94 -0.20
N PRO A 74 24.25 -11.84 -0.93
CA PRO A 74 24.14 -10.88 -2.04
C PRO A 74 24.22 -9.43 -1.57
N ASN A 75 23.64 -9.11 -0.41
CA ASN A 75 23.73 -7.77 0.17
C ASN A 75 25.19 -7.37 0.44
N PHE A 76 25.97 -8.27 1.06
CA PHE A 76 27.40 -8.08 1.26
C PHE A 76 28.16 -7.89 -0.06
N MET A 77 27.91 -8.73 -1.06
CA MET A 77 28.56 -8.63 -2.37
C MET A 77 28.24 -7.31 -3.08
N LEU A 78 26.99 -6.85 -3.03
CA LEU A 78 26.60 -5.56 -3.60
C LEU A 78 27.24 -4.39 -2.88
N ASN A 79 27.39 -4.47 -1.55
CA ASN A 79 28.07 -3.46 -0.76
C ASN A 79 29.57 -3.40 -1.08
N LEU A 80 30.21 -4.57 -1.27
CA LEU A 80 31.59 -4.65 -1.76
C LEU A 80 31.73 -4.03 -3.15
N ILE A 81 30.84 -4.37 -4.09
CA ILE A 81 30.86 -3.79 -5.44
C ILE A 81 30.68 -2.27 -5.37
N ASN A 82 29.76 -1.77 -4.55
CA ASN A 82 29.52 -0.33 -4.39
C ASN A 82 30.72 0.41 -3.77
N LEU A 83 31.59 -0.28 -3.01
CA LEU A 83 32.86 0.28 -2.51
C LEU A 83 33.85 0.55 -3.66
N PHE A 84 33.98 -0.39 -4.60
CA PHE A 84 34.91 -0.28 -5.74
C PHE A 84 34.32 0.53 -6.90
N PHE A 85 33.00 0.48 -7.07
CA PHE A 85 32.26 1.16 -8.13
C PHE A 85 31.17 2.03 -7.52
N THR A 86 31.45 3.32 -7.37
CA THR A 86 30.46 4.27 -6.84
C THR A 86 29.38 4.51 -7.90
N PHE A 87 28.13 4.12 -7.60
CA PHE A 87 27.01 4.42 -8.49
C PHE A 87 26.81 5.93 -8.61
N LYS A 88 26.95 6.45 -9.85
CA LYS A 88 26.58 7.83 -10.18
C LYS A 88 25.07 8.01 -10.02
N GLY A 89 24.65 8.97 -9.20
CA GLY A 89 23.25 9.28 -9.00
C GLY A 89 23.03 10.06 -7.71
N SER A 90 21.90 10.76 -7.63
CA SER A 90 21.52 11.43 -6.39
C SER A 90 21.02 10.39 -5.38
N LEU A 91 21.38 10.57 -4.10
CA LEU A 91 21.02 9.63 -3.04
C LEU A 91 19.51 9.50 -2.88
N GLU A 92 18.78 10.60 -3.09
CA GLU A 92 17.32 10.65 -2.99
C GLU A 92 16.65 9.74 -4.03
N LYS A 93 17.17 9.75 -5.27
CA LYS A 93 16.67 8.88 -6.34
C LYS A 93 16.92 7.40 -6.03
N ARG A 94 18.06 7.08 -5.42
CA ARG A 94 18.40 5.70 -5.02
C ARG A 94 17.44 5.18 -3.95
N ILE A 95 17.16 6.00 -2.94
CA ILE A 95 16.19 5.67 -1.88
C ILE A 95 14.81 5.43 -2.50
N GLY A 96 14.31 6.36 -3.33
CA GLY A 96 13.01 6.21 -4.00
C GLY A 96 12.91 4.93 -4.82
N LEU A 97 13.91 4.65 -5.68
CA LEU A 97 13.93 3.45 -6.51
C LEU A 97 14.01 2.17 -5.67
N SER A 98 14.83 2.15 -4.61
CA SER A 98 14.93 0.99 -3.73
C SER A 98 13.62 0.68 -3.01
N LEU A 99 12.90 1.69 -2.51
CA LEU A 99 11.59 1.49 -1.88
C LEU A 99 10.55 0.97 -2.88
N MET A 100 10.56 1.44 -4.14
CA MET A 100 9.65 0.91 -5.16
C MET A 100 9.88 -0.59 -5.42
N VAL A 101 11.15 -1.02 -5.47
CA VAL A 101 11.48 -2.44 -5.60
C VAL A 101 10.99 -3.22 -4.38
N VAL A 102 11.21 -2.71 -3.16
CA VAL A 102 10.72 -3.35 -1.94
C VAL A 102 9.19 -3.45 -1.91
N ILE A 103 8.46 -2.40 -2.29
CA ILE A 103 6.99 -2.41 -2.41
C ILE A 103 6.54 -3.51 -3.37
N LEU A 104 7.18 -3.61 -4.54
CA LEU A 104 6.83 -4.60 -5.56
C LEU A 104 7.05 -6.03 -5.05
N ILE A 105 8.16 -6.32 -4.37
CA ILE A 105 8.40 -7.65 -3.80
C ILE A 105 7.44 -7.95 -2.64
N CYS A 106 7.14 -6.97 -1.77
CA CYS A 106 6.12 -7.13 -0.73
C CYS A 106 4.75 -7.44 -1.32
N LEU A 107 4.36 -6.79 -2.42
CA LEU A 107 3.13 -7.07 -3.14
C LEU A 107 3.06 -8.50 -3.68
N ILE A 108 4.14 -8.96 -4.33
CA ILE A 108 4.24 -10.33 -4.85
C ILE A 108 4.12 -11.34 -3.71
N THR A 109 4.82 -11.11 -2.60
CA THR A 109 4.80 -11.98 -1.43
C THR A 109 3.43 -12.01 -0.77
N PHE A 110 2.79 -10.84 -0.66
CA PHE A 110 1.41 -10.71 -0.16
C PHE A 110 0.42 -11.45 -1.06
N ALA A 111 0.52 -11.33 -2.39
CA ALA A 111 -0.34 -12.06 -3.33
C ALA A 111 -0.18 -13.58 -3.19
N PHE A 112 1.03 -14.08 -2.93
CA PHE A 112 1.26 -15.51 -2.69
C PHE A 112 0.62 -16.06 -1.42
N THR A 113 0.20 -15.21 -0.47
CA THR A 113 -0.59 -15.66 0.68
C THR A 113 -1.99 -16.13 0.30
N ILE A 114 -2.53 -15.59 -0.80
CA ILE A 114 -3.88 -15.87 -1.30
C ILE A 114 -3.83 -16.97 -2.37
N ILE A 115 -2.80 -16.96 -3.22
CA ILE A 115 -2.65 -17.93 -4.33
C ILE A 115 -2.26 -19.30 -3.79
N ASP A 116 -3.00 -20.35 -4.18
CA ASP A 116 -2.61 -21.74 -3.89
C ASP A 116 -1.44 -22.17 -4.79
N THR A 117 -0.41 -22.75 -4.17
CA THR A 117 0.84 -23.15 -4.83
C THR A 117 1.17 -24.63 -4.57
N SER A 118 0.19 -25.41 -4.12
CA SER A 118 0.34 -26.81 -3.74
C SER A 118 0.85 -27.72 -4.86
N ASN A 119 0.55 -27.38 -6.13
CA ASN A 119 0.95 -28.20 -7.28
C ASN A 119 2.41 -27.94 -7.74
N THR A 120 3.04 -26.85 -7.31
CA THR A 120 4.34 -26.37 -7.83
C THR A 120 5.24 -25.82 -6.73
N VAL A 121 5.39 -26.59 -5.64
CA VAL A 121 6.14 -26.22 -4.44
C VAL A 121 7.60 -25.80 -4.74
N MET A 122 8.28 -26.50 -5.65
CA MET A 122 9.67 -26.17 -6.01
C MET A 122 9.79 -24.83 -6.74
N ILE A 123 8.85 -24.53 -7.65
CA ILE A 123 8.83 -23.24 -8.37
C ILE A 123 8.57 -22.10 -7.38
N PHE A 124 7.64 -22.32 -6.44
CA PHE A 124 7.36 -21.38 -5.36
C PHE A 124 8.59 -21.09 -4.51
N PHE A 125 9.34 -22.13 -4.11
CA PHE A 125 10.58 -21.97 -3.37
C PHE A 125 11.61 -21.11 -4.13
N ILE A 126 11.82 -21.40 -5.42
CA ILE A 126 12.78 -20.64 -6.26
C ILE A 126 12.37 -19.17 -6.37
N ILE A 127 11.10 -18.90 -6.68
CA ILE A 127 10.59 -17.52 -6.78
C ILE A 127 10.72 -16.79 -5.45
N THR A 128 10.41 -17.47 -4.34
CA THR A 128 10.58 -16.93 -2.99
C THR A 128 12.04 -16.56 -2.72
N MET A 129 12.99 -17.44 -3.05
CA MET A 129 14.43 -17.16 -2.87
C MET A 129 14.90 -15.99 -3.73
N ILE A 130 14.52 -15.93 -5.01
CA ILE A 130 14.83 -14.79 -5.89
C ILE A 130 14.27 -13.49 -5.32
N SER A 131 13.03 -13.54 -4.81
CA SER A 131 12.36 -12.38 -4.20
C SER A 131 13.11 -11.90 -2.95
N VAL A 132 13.56 -12.82 -2.08
CA VAL A 132 14.38 -12.51 -0.89
C VAL A 132 15.70 -11.83 -1.28
N VAL A 133 16.38 -12.32 -2.33
CA VAL A 133 17.64 -11.74 -2.83
C VAL A 133 17.39 -10.30 -3.31
N ILE A 134 16.38 -10.10 -4.17
CA ILE A 134 16.07 -8.78 -4.73
C ILE A 134 15.63 -7.81 -3.63
N GLN A 135 14.79 -8.26 -2.69
CA GLN A 135 14.33 -7.42 -1.59
C GLN A 135 15.47 -6.97 -0.67
N ASN A 136 16.38 -7.88 -0.30
CA ASN A 136 17.52 -7.53 0.56
C ASN A 136 18.58 -6.71 -0.17
N ALA A 137 18.76 -6.92 -1.47
CA ALA A 137 19.57 -6.05 -2.30
C ALA A 137 19.03 -4.61 -2.33
N ALA A 138 17.72 -4.46 -2.60
CA ALA A 138 17.05 -3.17 -2.57
C ALA A 138 17.11 -2.53 -1.17
N CYS A 139 16.90 -3.32 -0.11
CA CYS A 139 17.01 -2.85 1.26
C CYS A 139 18.44 -2.40 1.62
N GLY A 140 19.48 -3.10 1.15
CA GLY A 140 20.87 -2.65 1.31
C GLY A 140 21.14 -1.32 0.62
N VAL A 141 20.67 -1.14 -0.62
CA VAL A 141 20.79 0.15 -1.32
C VAL A 141 20.04 1.25 -0.57
N TYR A 142 18.84 0.95 -0.08
CA TYR A 142 18.02 1.87 0.71
C TYR A 142 18.73 2.30 2.00
N GLN A 143 19.19 1.34 2.80
CA GLN A 143 19.89 1.57 4.07
C GLN A 143 21.15 2.41 3.88
N ASN A 144 22.02 2.02 2.93
CA ASN A 144 23.26 2.75 2.66
C ASN A 144 23.02 4.15 2.12
N SER A 145 22.02 4.31 1.24
CA SER A 145 21.68 5.62 0.69
C SER A 145 21.08 6.54 1.76
N LEU A 146 20.31 5.98 2.70
CA LEU A 146 19.76 6.73 3.83
C LEU A 146 20.87 7.17 4.80
N TYR A 147 21.80 6.28 5.17
CA TYR A 147 22.98 6.67 5.96
C TYR A 147 23.84 7.72 5.26
N GLY A 148 24.05 7.58 3.95
CA GLY A 148 24.76 8.58 3.16
C GLY A 148 24.05 9.94 3.14
N LEU A 149 22.71 9.95 3.09
CA LEU A 149 21.93 11.17 3.11
C LEU A 149 21.96 11.86 4.49
N VAL A 150 21.94 11.10 5.59
CA VAL A 150 21.94 11.69 6.94
C VAL A 150 23.32 12.05 7.46
N ALA A 151 24.40 11.61 6.80
CA ALA A 151 25.77 11.91 7.20
C ALA A 151 26.12 13.42 7.14
N ILE A 152 25.38 14.20 6.34
CA ILE A 152 25.52 15.67 6.31
C ILE A 152 24.74 16.39 7.42
N PHE A 153 23.88 15.67 8.15
CA PHE A 153 23.10 16.19 9.26
C PHE A 153 23.80 15.95 10.61
N PRO A 154 23.38 16.64 11.68
CA PRO A 154 23.87 16.36 13.02
C PRO A 154 23.77 14.86 13.39
N PRO A 155 24.70 14.32 14.19
CA PRO A 155 24.74 12.89 14.56
C PRO A 155 23.44 12.31 15.13
N GLN A 156 22.60 13.17 15.72
CA GLN A 156 21.27 12.81 16.24
C GLN A 156 20.38 12.15 15.18
N TYR A 157 20.51 12.54 13.91
CA TYR A 157 19.75 11.97 12.81
C TYR A 157 20.24 10.57 12.40
N THR A 158 21.55 10.33 12.50
CA THR A 158 22.09 8.97 12.32
C THR A 158 21.58 8.05 13.44
N ASN A 159 21.54 8.54 14.68
CA ASN A 159 20.94 7.82 15.80
C ASN A 159 19.43 7.56 15.60
N ALA A 160 18.69 8.48 14.97
CA ALA A 160 17.28 8.28 14.66
C ALA A 160 17.02 7.03 13.79
N ILE A 161 17.89 6.75 12.81
CA ILE A 161 17.80 5.53 11.99
C ILE A 161 17.94 4.27 12.87
N LEU A 162 18.90 4.30 13.80
CA LEU A 162 19.15 3.18 14.72
C LEU A 162 17.98 2.97 15.69
N ILE A 163 17.41 4.05 16.23
CA ILE A 163 16.22 4.00 17.07
C ILE A 163 15.03 3.40 16.30
N GLY A 164 14.80 3.84 15.07
CA GLY A 164 13.75 3.29 14.20
C GLY A 164 13.94 1.79 13.93
N SER A 165 15.17 1.37 13.69
CA SER A 165 15.55 -0.03 13.48
C SER A 165 15.25 -0.89 14.72
N ASN A 166 15.59 -0.39 15.91
CA ASN A 166 15.31 -1.07 17.18
C ASN A 166 13.81 -1.11 17.50
N LEU A 167 13.09 -0.02 17.22
CA LEU A 167 11.63 0.06 17.36
C LEU A 167 10.93 -0.97 16.48
N CYS A 168 11.44 -1.21 15.27
CA CYS A 168 10.92 -2.25 14.38
C CYS A 168 10.95 -3.64 15.04
N GLY A 169 12.05 -4.00 15.70
CA GLY A 169 12.14 -5.28 16.42
C GLY A 169 11.05 -5.42 17.48
N ILE A 170 10.83 -4.38 18.28
CA ILE A 170 9.79 -4.37 19.33
C ILE A 170 8.39 -4.54 18.72
N VAL A 171 8.07 -3.79 17.67
CA VAL A 171 6.76 -3.83 17.01
C VAL A 171 6.49 -5.19 16.38
N VAL A 172 7.50 -5.80 15.74
CA VAL A 172 7.38 -7.14 15.16
C VAL A 172 7.10 -8.18 16.24
N SER A 173 7.84 -8.15 17.36
CA SER A 173 7.60 -9.07 18.48
C SER A 173 6.21 -8.92 19.09
N ILE A 174 5.68 -7.70 19.19
CA ILE A 174 4.31 -7.46 19.66
C ILE A 174 3.29 -8.05 18.67
N ILE A 175 3.49 -7.83 17.36
CA ILE A 175 2.62 -8.37 16.32
C ILE A 175 2.65 -9.90 16.33
N ASP A 176 3.80 -10.52 16.60
CA ASP A 176 3.91 -11.98 16.73
C ASP A 176 3.09 -12.53 17.89
N ILE A 177 3.25 -11.96 19.09
CA ILE A 177 2.47 -12.34 20.27
C ILE A 177 0.96 -12.17 20.01
N ILE A 178 0.55 -11.04 19.43
CA ILE A 178 -0.85 -10.79 19.10
C ILE A 178 -1.35 -11.83 18.09
N THR A 179 -0.57 -12.14 17.06
CA THR A 179 -1.00 -13.06 16.00
C THR A 179 -1.16 -14.48 16.54
N LEU A 180 -0.25 -14.95 17.39
CA LEU A 180 -0.33 -16.25 18.05
C LEU A 180 -1.56 -16.38 18.96
N VAL A 181 -2.01 -15.29 19.58
CA VAL A 181 -3.21 -15.28 20.44
C VAL A 181 -4.50 -15.09 19.63
N ALA A 182 -4.46 -14.27 18.57
CA ALA A 182 -5.64 -13.86 17.81
C ALA A 182 -6.06 -14.88 16.76
N THR A 183 -5.13 -15.65 16.18
CA THR A 183 -5.46 -16.59 15.11
C THR A 183 -4.61 -17.86 15.13
N ASN A 184 -5.30 -19.01 15.06
CA ASN A 184 -4.64 -20.30 14.82
C ASN A 184 -4.45 -20.58 13.31
N ASN A 185 -4.92 -19.69 12.44
CA ASN A 185 -4.82 -19.87 11.00
C ASN A 185 -3.55 -19.23 10.45
N ILE A 186 -2.58 -20.08 10.09
CA ILE A 186 -1.27 -19.67 9.56
C ILE A 186 -1.40 -18.78 8.31
N LYS A 187 -2.41 -19.02 7.45
CA LYS A 187 -2.64 -18.16 6.27
C LYS A 187 -3.09 -16.76 6.65
N ALA A 188 -3.99 -16.64 7.63
CA ALA A 188 -4.46 -15.36 8.12
C ALA A 188 -3.31 -14.58 8.79
N ALA A 189 -2.49 -15.27 9.58
CA ALA A 189 -1.26 -14.72 10.14
C ALA A 189 -0.35 -14.16 9.03
N ALA A 190 0.05 -14.99 8.06
CA ALA A 190 0.90 -14.56 6.95
C ALA A 190 0.33 -13.37 6.18
N PHE A 191 -0.98 -13.38 5.92
CA PHE A 191 -1.67 -12.25 5.31
C PHE A 191 -1.47 -10.95 6.10
N PHE A 192 -1.72 -10.95 7.41
CA PHE A 192 -1.55 -9.75 8.24
C PHE A 192 -0.10 -9.28 8.34
N TYR A 193 0.86 -10.20 8.47
CA TYR A 193 2.28 -9.90 8.51
C TYR A 193 2.77 -9.18 7.23
N PHE A 194 2.44 -9.73 6.07
CA PHE A 194 2.85 -9.14 4.79
C PHE A 194 2.06 -7.87 4.48
N PHE A 195 0.78 -7.78 4.88
CA PHE A 195 -0.01 -6.57 4.77
C PHE A 195 0.56 -5.42 5.62
N ALA A 196 0.91 -5.69 6.88
CA ALA A 196 1.52 -4.71 7.78
C ALA A 196 2.88 -4.23 7.25
N SER A 197 3.72 -5.15 6.76
CA SER A 197 5.00 -4.83 6.11
C SER A 197 4.81 -3.89 4.93
N LEU A 198 3.84 -4.19 4.08
CA LEU A 198 3.50 -3.40 2.92
C LEU A 198 3.02 -2.00 3.32
N MET A 199 2.10 -1.88 4.28
CA MET A 199 1.66 -0.58 4.79
C MET A 199 2.81 0.25 5.37
N ALA A 200 3.74 -0.38 6.09
CA ALA A 200 4.91 0.30 6.65
C ALA A 200 5.85 0.85 5.57
N ILE A 201 6.16 0.07 4.53
CA ILE A 201 7.02 0.54 3.42
C ILE A 201 6.33 1.63 2.61
N LEU A 202 5.02 1.50 2.39
CA LEU A 202 4.21 2.54 1.75
C LEU A 202 4.25 3.83 2.58
N ALA A 203 4.16 3.75 3.91
CA ALA A 203 4.35 4.90 4.79
C ALA A 203 5.76 5.50 4.71
N CYS A 204 6.82 4.67 4.64
CA CYS A 204 8.19 5.13 4.45
C CYS A 204 8.36 5.89 3.13
N PHE A 205 7.83 5.33 2.03
CA PHE A 205 7.82 5.98 0.73
C PHE A 205 7.04 7.30 0.76
N GLY A 206 5.86 7.29 1.38
CA GLY A 206 5.07 8.49 1.65
C GLY A 206 5.74 9.50 2.57
N SER A 207 6.72 9.10 3.38
CA SER A 207 7.47 10.03 4.25
C SER A 207 8.62 10.73 3.52
N LEU A 208 9.18 10.12 2.46
CA LEU A 208 10.14 10.81 1.57
C LEU A 208 9.51 12.05 0.94
N PHE A 209 8.21 11.96 0.69
CA PHE A 209 7.37 13.05 0.28
C PHE A 209 7.40 14.26 1.22
N ALA A 210 7.47 13.99 2.53
CA ALA A 210 7.42 15.02 3.55
C ALA A 210 8.69 15.87 3.61
N LEU A 211 9.76 15.44 2.92
CA LEU A 211 10.99 16.23 2.77
C LEU A 211 10.81 17.36 1.73
N GLU A 212 9.94 17.19 0.71
CA GLU A 212 9.73 18.16 -0.36
C GLU A 212 8.64 19.19 -0.03
N ARG A 213 8.97 20.07 0.92
CA ARG A 213 8.02 20.85 1.75
C ARG A 213 6.81 21.52 1.06
N LEU A 214 6.91 21.91 -0.21
CA LEU A 214 5.87 22.65 -0.93
C LEU A 214 4.94 21.75 -1.77
N ILE A 215 5.46 20.63 -2.28
CA ILE A 215 4.71 19.68 -3.11
C ILE A 215 3.84 18.76 -2.22
N ARG A 216 4.23 18.62 -0.94
CA ARG A 216 3.56 17.82 0.12
C ARG A 216 2.04 17.83 0.09
N ILE A 217 1.42 18.99 0.01
CA ILE A 217 -0.05 19.03 0.10
C ILE A 217 -0.64 18.38 -1.16
N GLN A 218 -0.04 18.60 -2.32
CA GLN A 218 -0.61 18.17 -3.59
C GLN A 218 -0.41 16.68 -3.86
N CYS A 219 0.77 16.09 -3.64
CA CYS A 219 0.85 14.64 -3.83
C CYS A 219 0.15 13.84 -2.72
N PHE A 220 -0.07 14.40 -1.53
CA PHE A 220 -0.99 13.77 -0.56
C PHE A 220 -2.39 13.78 -1.14
N ASN A 221 -2.82 14.92 -1.70
CA ASN A 221 -4.14 15.03 -2.31
C ASN A 221 -4.33 14.02 -3.45
N VAL A 222 -3.33 13.88 -4.33
CA VAL A 222 -3.33 12.88 -5.40
C VAL A 222 -3.37 11.47 -4.82
N TRP A 223 -2.39 11.11 -3.98
CA TRP A 223 -2.32 9.78 -3.37
C TRP A 223 -3.64 9.40 -2.69
N PHE A 224 -4.15 10.24 -1.79
CA PHE A 224 -5.36 9.96 -1.03
C PHE A 224 -6.60 9.84 -1.91
N THR A 225 -6.74 10.72 -2.91
CA THR A 225 -7.83 10.64 -3.89
C THR A 225 -7.81 9.29 -4.62
N PHE A 226 -6.62 8.84 -5.04
CA PHE A 226 -6.46 7.54 -5.71
C PHE A 226 -6.65 6.34 -4.77
N VAL A 227 -6.27 6.46 -3.49
CA VAL A 227 -6.58 5.44 -2.47
C VAL A 227 -8.08 5.26 -2.34
N VAL A 228 -8.84 6.35 -2.13
CA VAL A 228 -10.29 6.27 -1.92
C VAL A 228 -10.99 5.68 -3.15
N ILE A 229 -10.74 6.22 -4.34
CA ILE A 229 -11.43 5.77 -5.55
C ILE A 229 -11.11 4.31 -5.88
N LEU A 230 -9.85 3.87 -5.77
CA LEU A 230 -9.49 2.49 -6.10
C LEU A 230 -9.76 1.49 -4.98
N THR A 231 -9.98 1.96 -3.75
CA THR A 231 -10.57 1.10 -2.70
C THR A 231 -11.95 0.62 -3.13
N LEU A 232 -12.73 1.50 -3.78
CA LEU A 232 -14.14 1.28 -4.10
C LEU A 232 -14.35 0.77 -5.54
N PHE A 233 -13.65 1.32 -6.53
CA PHE A 233 -13.81 1.00 -7.95
C PHE A 233 -12.71 0.06 -8.47
N PRO A 234 -13.04 -1.01 -9.20
CA PRO A 234 -14.39 -1.49 -9.51
C PRO A 234 -14.97 -2.42 -8.44
N THR A 235 -14.14 -2.99 -7.56
CA THR A 235 -14.48 -4.18 -6.75
C THR A 235 -15.70 -4.00 -5.85
N VAL A 236 -15.79 -2.88 -5.12
CA VAL A 236 -16.92 -2.64 -4.21
C VAL A 236 -18.16 -2.25 -5.01
N MET A 237 -18.03 -1.29 -5.93
CA MET A 237 -19.16 -0.81 -6.73
C MET A 237 -19.78 -1.91 -7.61
N ALA A 238 -18.95 -2.76 -8.23
CA ALA A 238 -19.45 -3.85 -9.06
C ALA A 238 -20.19 -4.92 -8.26
N GLY A 239 -19.95 -5.02 -6.95
CA GLY A 239 -20.67 -5.91 -6.05
C GLY A 239 -21.98 -5.33 -5.50
N VAL A 240 -22.33 -4.08 -5.83
CA VAL A 240 -23.62 -3.48 -5.46
C VAL A 240 -24.71 -4.00 -6.41
N LYS A 241 -25.74 -4.65 -5.86
CA LYS A 241 -26.87 -5.20 -6.61
C LYS A 241 -28.11 -4.30 -6.51
N TYR A 242 -28.97 -4.35 -7.52
CA TYR A 242 -30.30 -3.74 -7.46
C TYR A 242 -31.14 -4.39 -6.36
N TYR A 243 -31.79 -3.58 -5.51
CA TYR A 243 -32.72 -4.05 -4.49
C TYR A 243 -34.16 -3.81 -4.92
N SER A 244 -35.02 -4.80 -4.73
CA SER A 244 -36.46 -4.72 -4.98
C SER A 244 -37.20 -5.45 -3.87
N GLU A 245 -38.16 -4.77 -3.24
CA GLU A 245 -39.04 -5.36 -2.21
C GLU A 245 -39.85 -6.54 -2.74
N THR A 246 -40.16 -6.53 -4.04
CA THR A 246 -40.93 -7.61 -4.69
C THR A 246 -40.05 -8.77 -5.18
N GLY A 247 -38.72 -8.64 -5.07
CA GLY A 247 -37.74 -9.54 -5.68
C GLY A 247 -37.68 -9.49 -7.22
N LYS A 248 -38.57 -8.73 -7.88
CA LYS A 248 -38.57 -8.56 -9.33
C LYS A 248 -37.80 -7.31 -9.73
N TYR A 249 -36.95 -7.45 -10.74
CA TYR A 249 -36.24 -6.34 -11.35
C TYR A 249 -37.20 -5.41 -12.10
N ASN A 250 -37.26 -4.14 -11.72
CA ASN A 250 -38.17 -3.13 -12.29
C ASN A 250 -37.47 -1.78 -12.54
N PHE A 251 -36.14 -1.76 -12.58
CA PHE A 251 -35.39 -0.55 -12.91
C PHE A 251 -35.35 -0.28 -14.42
N PHE A 252 -35.19 0.98 -14.81
CA PHE A 252 -35.26 1.39 -16.22
C PHE A 252 -34.07 0.91 -17.06
N ILE A 253 -32.90 0.71 -16.43
CA ILE A 253 -31.73 0.08 -17.07
C ILE A 253 -31.96 -1.43 -17.04
N PRO A 254 -31.84 -2.18 -18.14
CA PRO A 254 -31.94 -3.64 -18.10
C PRO A 254 -30.94 -4.26 -17.12
N GLU A 255 -31.33 -5.31 -16.40
CA GLU A 255 -30.52 -5.94 -15.35
C GLU A 255 -29.09 -6.30 -15.82
N LYS A 256 -28.94 -6.85 -17.03
CA LYS A 256 -27.64 -7.19 -17.64
C LYS A 256 -26.72 -5.97 -17.83
N LEU A 257 -27.28 -4.78 -17.93
CA LEU A 257 -26.58 -3.51 -18.13
C LEU A 257 -26.41 -2.72 -16.83
N PHE A 258 -27.00 -3.16 -15.72
CA PHE A 258 -26.98 -2.42 -14.46
C PHE A 258 -25.55 -2.12 -14.00
N THR A 259 -24.70 -3.14 -13.82
CA THR A 259 -23.31 -2.96 -13.39
C THR A 259 -22.45 -2.25 -14.46
N PRO A 260 -22.48 -2.66 -15.75
CA PRO A 260 -21.79 -1.92 -16.82
C PRO A 260 -22.10 -0.42 -16.85
N VAL A 261 -23.37 -0.03 -16.67
CA VAL A 261 -23.79 1.38 -16.73
C VAL A 261 -23.48 2.11 -15.41
N THR A 262 -24.00 1.62 -14.29
CA THR A 262 -23.92 2.33 -13.01
C THR A 262 -22.52 2.36 -12.41
N THR A 263 -21.71 1.32 -12.65
CA THR A 263 -20.35 1.23 -12.12
C THR A 263 -19.34 1.74 -13.14
N TYR A 264 -19.23 1.11 -14.31
CA TYR A 264 -18.13 1.39 -15.24
C TYR A 264 -18.35 2.64 -16.06
N LEU A 265 -19.52 2.79 -16.72
CA LEU A 265 -19.80 3.96 -17.56
C LEU A 265 -19.87 5.22 -16.70
N PHE A 266 -20.66 5.21 -15.62
CA PHE A 266 -20.80 6.39 -14.76
C PHE A 266 -19.48 6.75 -14.07
N CYS A 267 -18.74 5.79 -13.49
CA CYS A 267 -17.47 6.14 -12.85
C CYS A 267 -16.49 6.75 -13.85
N ASN A 268 -16.30 6.14 -15.03
CA ASN A 268 -15.40 6.68 -16.05
C ASN A 268 -15.85 8.04 -16.59
N PHE A 269 -17.14 8.20 -16.90
CA PHE A 269 -17.68 9.44 -17.45
C PHE A 269 -17.59 10.61 -16.46
N PHE A 270 -17.91 10.37 -15.19
CA PHE A 270 -17.87 11.41 -14.16
C PHE A 270 -16.46 11.69 -13.64
N LEU A 271 -15.56 10.70 -13.62
CA LEU A 271 -14.13 10.94 -13.40
C LEU A 271 -13.54 11.82 -14.51
N PHE A 272 -13.87 11.54 -15.78
CA PHE A 272 -13.54 12.40 -16.92
C PHE A 272 -14.13 13.80 -16.74
N SER A 273 -15.43 13.90 -16.43
CA SER A 273 -16.13 15.17 -16.27
C SER A 273 -15.53 16.04 -15.17
N GLY A 274 -15.21 15.45 -14.01
CA GLY A 274 -14.50 16.13 -12.93
C GLY A 274 -13.13 16.65 -13.37
N SER A 275 -12.36 15.81 -14.07
CA SER A 275 -11.05 16.21 -14.59
C SER A 275 -11.14 17.32 -15.64
N PHE A 276 -12.17 17.26 -16.49
CA PHE A 276 -12.45 18.27 -17.51
C PHE A 276 -12.84 19.61 -16.89
N LEU A 277 -13.69 19.60 -15.85
CA LEU A 277 -14.12 20.79 -15.12
C LEU A 277 -12.96 21.57 -14.49
N ALA A 278 -11.89 20.88 -14.07
CA ALA A 278 -10.69 21.49 -13.50
C ALA A 278 -9.95 22.44 -14.47
N ASN A 279 -10.20 22.34 -15.77
CA ASN A 279 -9.66 23.28 -16.77
C ASN A 279 -10.35 24.66 -16.70
N PHE A 280 -11.62 24.70 -16.31
CA PHE A 280 -12.41 25.92 -16.28
C PHE A 280 -12.47 26.54 -14.88
N VAL A 281 -12.56 25.70 -13.85
CA VAL A 281 -12.71 26.14 -12.46
C VAL A 281 -11.61 25.52 -11.63
N GLN A 282 -10.81 26.38 -10.98
CA GLN A 282 -9.71 25.98 -10.10
C GLN A 282 -10.00 26.42 -8.66
N TRP A 283 -10.95 25.71 -8.04
CA TRP A 283 -11.33 25.91 -6.64
C TRP A 283 -11.46 24.57 -5.93
N PRO A 284 -10.92 24.37 -4.72
CA PRO A 284 -10.29 25.36 -3.85
C PRO A 284 -8.82 25.67 -4.23
N GLN A 285 -8.26 26.68 -3.56
CA GLN A 285 -6.84 27.03 -3.68
C GLN A 285 -5.92 25.88 -3.21
N PRO A 286 -4.67 25.80 -3.68
CA PRO A 286 -3.74 24.70 -3.39
C PRO A 286 -3.63 24.34 -1.91
N LYS A 287 -3.57 25.36 -1.02
CA LYS A 287 -3.46 25.18 0.43
C LYS A 287 -4.70 24.55 1.09
N TRP A 288 -5.88 24.74 0.50
CA TRP A 288 -7.17 24.30 1.06
C TRP A 288 -7.69 23.02 0.41
N LEU A 289 -7.10 22.57 -0.69
CA LEU A 289 -7.52 21.37 -1.42
C LEU A 289 -7.51 20.09 -0.57
N VAL A 290 -6.64 20.03 0.45
CA VAL A 290 -6.58 18.89 1.37
C VAL A 290 -7.89 18.64 2.13
N VAL A 291 -8.65 19.70 2.44
CA VAL A 291 -9.88 19.58 3.22
C VAL A 291 -10.94 18.74 2.49
N PRO A 292 -11.41 19.13 1.28
CA PRO A 292 -12.38 18.30 0.56
C PRO A 292 -11.79 16.96 0.11
N VAL A 293 -10.47 16.86 -0.08
CA VAL A 293 -9.84 15.58 -0.40
C VAL A 293 -9.95 14.59 0.75
N VAL A 294 -9.66 14.99 1.98
CA VAL A 294 -9.83 14.13 3.16
C VAL A 294 -11.29 13.74 3.35
N VAL A 295 -12.23 14.66 3.08
CA VAL A 295 -13.68 14.38 3.14
C VAL A 295 -14.11 13.27 2.18
N GLN A 296 -13.38 13.01 1.08
CA GLN A 296 -13.68 11.88 0.19
C GLN A 296 -13.68 10.53 0.92
N ALA A 297 -13.00 10.40 2.06
CA ALA A 297 -13.03 9.18 2.88
C ALA A 297 -14.45 8.76 3.26
N VAL A 298 -15.40 9.70 3.36
CA VAL A 298 -16.82 9.44 3.66
C VAL A 298 -17.48 8.56 2.60
N PHE A 299 -17.00 8.54 1.36
CA PHE A 299 -17.53 7.66 0.32
C PHE A 299 -17.31 6.18 0.63
N ILE A 300 -16.30 5.82 1.44
CA ILE A 300 -16.04 4.43 1.82
C ILE A 300 -17.19 3.84 2.63
N PRO A 301 -17.55 4.37 3.83
CA PRO A 301 -18.69 3.84 4.59
C PRO A 301 -20.01 4.00 3.83
N LEU A 302 -20.22 5.09 3.08
CA LEU A 302 -21.45 5.27 2.28
C LEU A 302 -21.65 4.14 1.27
N MET A 303 -20.59 3.73 0.56
CA MET A 303 -20.67 2.65 -0.42
C MET A 303 -20.87 1.27 0.23
N LEU A 304 -20.28 1.04 1.41
CA LEU A 304 -20.46 -0.21 2.17
C LEU A 304 -21.86 -0.34 2.79
N SER A 305 -22.51 0.79 3.05
CA SER A 305 -23.91 0.84 3.48
C SER A 305 -24.91 0.58 2.37
N CYS A 306 -24.50 0.62 1.10
CA CYS A 306 -25.32 0.20 -0.05
C CYS A 306 -25.54 -1.33 -0.06
N ASN A 307 -26.38 -1.79 -0.98
CA ASN A 307 -26.65 -3.22 -1.24
C ASN A 307 -25.45 -3.96 -1.89
N PHE A 308 -24.29 -3.82 -1.26
CA PHE A 308 -23.03 -4.49 -1.59
C PHE A 308 -23.00 -5.90 -0.98
N ARG A 309 -22.78 -6.92 -1.82
CA ARG A 309 -22.63 -8.34 -1.40
C ARG A 309 -23.63 -8.81 -0.32
N PRO A 310 -24.96 -8.74 -0.57
CA PRO A 310 -25.97 -9.10 0.43
C PRO A 310 -25.81 -10.53 1.00
N GLU A 311 -25.29 -11.46 0.19
CA GLU A 311 -25.15 -12.89 0.55
C GLU A 311 -23.92 -13.21 1.44
N GLN A 312 -22.95 -12.29 1.56
CA GLN A 312 -21.66 -12.55 2.23
C GLN A 312 -21.41 -11.61 3.42
N ARG A 313 -22.16 -10.52 3.51
CA ARG A 313 -21.93 -9.46 4.50
C ARG A 313 -22.42 -9.85 5.89
N THR A 314 -21.76 -9.27 6.89
CA THR A 314 -22.10 -9.40 8.32
C THR A 314 -22.65 -8.10 8.92
N TRP A 315 -22.66 -7.01 8.14
CA TRP A 315 -23.24 -5.72 8.51
C TRP A 315 -24.59 -5.51 7.84
N GLY A 316 -25.50 -4.75 8.45
CA GLY A 316 -26.79 -4.40 7.84
C GLY A 316 -26.64 -3.52 6.59
N ILE A 317 -27.59 -3.63 5.65
CA ILE A 317 -27.73 -2.69 4.53
C ILE A 317 -28.56 -1.50 5.02
N TRP A 318 -28.09 -0.27 4.76
CA TRP A 318 -28.83 0.94 5.14
C TRP A 318 -29.31 1.74 3.93
N ILE A 319 -28.66 1.57 2.77
CA ILE A 319 -29.02 2.24 1.52
C ILE A 319 -29.49 1.19 0.51
N HIS A 320 -30.81 1.00 0.45
CA HIS A 320 -31.47 0.14 -0.53
C HIS A 320 -31.78 0.89 -1.84
N ASP A 321 -31.94 2.21 -1.78
CA ASP A 321 -32.34 3.01 -2.92
C ASP A 321 -31.22 3.12 -3.97
N THR A 322 -31.57 2.74 -5.20
CA THR A 322 -30.63 2.69 -6.32
C THR A 322 -30.22 4.08 -6.82
N TRP A 323 -31.09 5.08 -6.71
CA TRP A 323 -30.76 6.45 -7.10
C TRP A 323 -29.80 7.09 -6.11
N ILE A 324 -29.90 6.79 -4.82
CA ILE A 324 -28.92 7.21 -3.82
C ILE A 324 -27.55 6.60 -4.13
N TYR A 325 -27.48 5.30 -4.43
CA TYR A 325 -26.23 4.65 -4.87
C TYR A 325 -25.64 5.35 -6.11
N ILE A 326 -26.44 5.58 -7.15
CA ILE A 326 -26.00 6.29 -8.36
C ILE A 326 -25.50 7.70 -8.02
N ALA A 327 -26.21 8.45 -7.17
CA ALA A 327 -25.79 9.78 -6.75
C ALA A 327 -24.44 9.77 -6.01
N ILE A 328 -24.19 8.76 -5.17
CA ILE A 328 -22.90 8.55 -4.50
C ILE A 328 -21.80 8.29 -5.54
N VAL A 329 -22.02 7.37 -6.49
CA VAL A 329 -21.04 7.06 -7.56
C VAL A 329 -20.70 8.29 -8.39
N ILE A 330 -21.72 9.06 -8.80
CA ILE A 330 -21.54 10.28 -9.60
C ILE A 330 -20.76 11.33 -8.82
N THR A 331 -21.16 11.61 -7.58
CA THR A 331 -20.53 12.63 -6.73
C THR A 331 -19.08 12.26 -6.44
N MET A 332 -18.84 11.04 -5.99
CA MET A 332 -17.50 10.54 -5.71
C MET A 332 -16.61 10.57 -6.95
N SER A 333 -17.05 10.03 -8.08
CA SER A 333 -16.22 9.97 -9.29
C SER A 333 -15.88 11.38 -9.81
N THR A 334 -16.85 12.30 -9.77
CA THR A 334 -16.63 13.71 -10.12
C THR A 334 -15.63 14.38 -9.18
N CYS A 335 -15.80 14.21 -7.86
CA CYS A 335 -14.87 14.72 -6.85
C CYS A 335 -13.46 14.18 -7.07
N CYS A 336 -13.31 12.87 -7.28
CA CYS A 336 -12.00 12.25 -7.48
C CYS A 336 -11.31 12.80 -8.74
N GLY A 337 -12.03 12.92 -9.85
CA GLY A 337 -11.48 13.45 -11.11
C GLY A 337 -11.06 14.91 -10.99
N TYR A 338 -11.90 15.71 -10.35
CA TYR A 338 -11.66 17.13 -10.15
C TYR A 338 -10.50 17.39 -9.19
N PHE A 339 -10.50 16.78 -7.99
CA PHE A 339 -9.47 17.04 -6.99
C PHE A 339 -8.10 16.45 -7.35
N SER A 340 -8.06 15.28 -8.00
CA SER A 340 -6.79 14.75 -8.53
C SER A 340 -6.21 15.66 -9.62
N SER A 341 -7.05 16.17 -10.53
CA SER A 341 -6.61 17.10 -11.58
C SER A 341 -6.08 18.42 -11.01
N LEU A 342 -6.80 19.02 -10.05
CA LEU A 342 -6.31 20.23 -9.37
C LEU A 342 -4.96 20.00 -8.68
N ALA A 343 -4.82 18.88 -7.96
CA ALA A 343 -3.58 18.57 -7.28
C ALA A 343 -2.41 18.38 -8.27
N MET A 344 -2.64 17.70 -9.40
CA MET A 344 -1.65 17.56 -10.48
C MET A 344 -1.32 18.89 -11.17
N MET A 345 -2.28 19.80 -11.33
CA MET A 345 -2.04 21.14 -11.87
C MET A 345 -1.30 22.06 -10.90
N TYR A 346 -1.56 21.93 -9.60
CA TYR A 346 -0.97 22.77 -8.58
C TYR A 346 0.46 22.37 -8.24
N ALA A 347 0.78 21.07 -8.22
CA ALA A 347 2.08 20.58 -7.76
C ALA A 347 3.30 21.20 -8.49
N PRO A 348 3.37 21.26 -9.84
CA PRO A 348 4.49 21.89 -10.55
C PRO A 348 4.60 23.40 -10.32
N LYS A 349 3.48 24.05 -9.96
CA LYS A 349 3.41 25.50 -9.69
C LYS A 349 3.83 25.86 -8.27
N GLN A 350 3.98 24.87 -7.38
CA GLN A 350 4.45 25.10 -5.99
C GLN A 350 5.97 25.15 -5.88
N VAL A 351 6.71 24.95 -6.97
CA VAL A 351 8.17 25.00 -7.00
C VAL A 351 8.66 25.98 -8.06
N GLU A 352 9.92 26.37 -7.97
CA GLU A 352 10.59 27.15 -9.00
C GLU A 352 10.53 26.44 -10.36
N ALA A 353 10.48 27.20 -11.46
CA ALA A 353 10.33 26.68 -12.81
C ALA A 353 11.38 25.60 -13.16
N SER A 354 12.62 25.75 -12.69
CA SER A 354 13.72 24.78 -12.86
C SER A 354 13.44 23.41 -12.24
N LYS A 355 12.55 23.33 -11.24
CA LYS A 355 12.17 22.11 -10.52
C LYS A 355 10.77 21.61 -10.86
N SER A 356 10.01 22.36 -11.67
CA SER A 356 8.61 22.06 -12.00
C SER A 356 8.42 20.68 -12.64
N THR A 357 9.33 20.27 -13.55
CA THR A 357 9.32 18.95 -14.18
C THR A 357 9.47 17.84 -13.13
N ILE A 358 10.41 17.99 -12.19
CA ILE A 358 10.65 17.02 -11.12
C ILE A 358 9.41 16.92 -10.22
N ALA A 359 8.83 18.06 -9.85
CA ALA A 359 7.59 18.08 -9.07
C ALA A 359 6.46 17.32 -9.76
N GLY A 360 6.26 17.54 -11.07
CA GLY A 360 5.27 16.79 -11.86
C GLY A 360 5.54 15.28 -11.89
N MET A 361 6.79 14.86 -12.08
CA MET A 361 7.18 13.44 -12.05
C MET A 361 6.90 12.81 -10.68
N ILE A 362 7.19 13.53 -9.60
CA ILE A 362 6.95 13.06 -8.24
C ILE A 362 5.45 12.94 -8.00
N THR A 363 4.64 13.93 -8.37
CA THR A 363 3.18 13.85 -8.25
C THR A 363 2.59 12.67 -9.02
N ALA A 364 3.07 12.39 -10.23
CA ALA A 364 2.67 11.22 -11.01
C ALA A 364 3.06 9.90 -10.32
N LEU A 365 4.22 9.84 -9.68
CA LEU A 365 4.64 8.70 -8.88
C LEU A 365 3.72 8.47 -7.66
N PHE A 366 3.23 9.54 -7.03
CA PHE A 366 2.25 9.46 -5.94
C PHE A 366 0.85 9.00 -6.39
N LEU A 367 0.48 9.29 -7.63
CA LEU A 367 -0.71 8.71 -8.25
C LEU A 367 -0.59 7.19 -8.29
N ILE A 368 0.50 6.66 -8.85
CA ILE A 368 0.76 5.22 -8.93
C ILE A 368 0.81 4.59 -7.54
N PHE A 369 1.41 5.28 -6.59
CA PHE A 369 1.43 4.85 -5.19
C PHE A 369 0.02 4.77 -4.58
N GLY A 370 -0.84 5.77 -4.83
CA GLY A 370 -2.24 5.76 -4.40
C GLY A 370 -3.04 4.60 -5.02
N VAL A 371 -2.77 4.27 -6.29
CA VAL A 371 -3.35 3.11 -6.98
C VAL A 371 -3.04 1.80 -6.25
N VAL A 372 -1.77 1.59 -5.89
CA VAL A 372 -1.33 0.42 -5.13
C VAL A 372 -2.00 0.37 -3.75
N CYS A 373 -1.95 1.47 -2.99
CA CYS A 373 -2.58 1.55 -1.67
C CYS A 373 -4.09 1.26 -1.73
N GLY A 374 -4.82 1.88 -2.67
CA GLY A 374 -6.27 1.73 -2.79
C GLY A 374 -6.68 0.29 -3.08
N THR A 375 -6.05 -0.34 -4.08
CA THR A 375 -6.33 -1.74 -4.45
C THR A 375 -6.04 -2.72 -3.30
N LEU A 376 -5.02 -2.45 -2.48
CA LEU A 376 -4.74 -3.24 -1.27
C LEU A 376 -5.77 -3.00 -0.18
N PHE A 377 -6.14 -1.75 0.05
CA PHE A 377 -7.09 -1.38 1.09
C PHE A 377 -8.49 -1.94 0.80
N THR A 378 -8.83 -2.18 -0.48
CA THR A 378 -10.02 -2.97 -0.85
C THR A 378 -10.10 -4.28 -0.08
N PHE A 379 -9.01 -5.07 0.04
CA PHE A 379 -9.05 -6.35 0.76
C PHE A 379 -9.41 -6.17 2.24
N ALA A 380 -8.89 -5.13 2.89
CA ALA A 380 -9.22 -4.83 4.28
C ALA A 380 -10.69 -4.43 4.43
N VAL A 381 -11.20 -3.63 3.49
CA VAL A 381 -12.62 -3.23 3.44
C VAL A 381 -13.55 -4.41 3.21
N LEU A 382 -13.19 -5.33 2.30
CA LEU A 382 -13.93 -6.57 2.07
C LEU A 382 -13.95 -7.44 3.33
N TRP A 383 -12.80 -7.64 3.96
CA TRP A 383 -12.72 -8.42 5.20
C TRP A 383 -13.53 -7.78 6.33
N PHE A 384 -13.52 -6.45 6.45
CA PHE A 384 -14.34 -5.72 7.42
C PHE A 384 -15.85 -5.98 7.23
N ILE A 385 -16.34 -5.94 5.99
CA ILE A 385 -17.77 -6.14 5.72
C ILE A 385 -18.20 -7.61 5.84
N ASP A 386 -17.31 -8.54 5.48
CA ASP A 386 -17.59 -9.97 5.40
C ASP A 386 -17.37 -10.70 6.75
N CYS A 387 -16.61 -10.12 7.70
CA CYS A 387 -16.21 -10.85 8.92
C CYS A 387 -16.40 -10.11 10.25
N LEU A 388 -16.50 -8.78 10.27
CA LEU A 388 -16.48 -8.00 11.52
C LEU A 388 -17.84 -7.44 11.96
N GLY A 389 -18.92 -7.79 11.27
CA GLY A 389 -20.28 -7.35 11.62
C GLY A 389 -21.02 -8.32 12.54
N PRO A 390 -22.14 -7.89 13.13
CA PRO A 390 -22.89 -8.68 14.10
C PRO A 390 -23.85 -9.72 13.50
N LEU A 391 -24.10 -9.68 12.18
CA LEU A 391 -25.10 -10.51 11.49
C LEU A 391 -24.45 -11.71 10.83
N GLN A 392 -25.22 -12.79 10.64
CA GLN A 392 -24.76 -13.95 9.87
C GLN A 392 -25.05 -13.76 8.37
N PRO A 393 -24.18 -14.23 7.45
CA PRO A 393 -24.38 -14.05 6.00
C PRO A 393 -25.72 -14.57 5.44
N SER A 394 -26.41 -15.46 6.17
CA SER A 394 -27.69 -16.06 5.78
C SER A 394 -28.94 -15.31 6.27
N GLU A 395 -28.80 -14.17 6.96
CA GLU A 395 -29.93 -13.45 7.57
C GLU A 395 -30.62 -12.42 6.64
N PHE A 396 -30.25 -12.33 5.36
CA PHE A 396 -30.75 -11.31 4.42
C PHE A 396 -31.62 -11.82 3.27
#